data_AF-A0A1Q3R518-F1
#
_entry.id   AF-A0A1Q3R518-F1
#
_cell.length_a   1.000
_cell.length_b   1.000
_cell.length_c   1.000
_cell.angle_alpha   90.00
_cell.angle_beta   90.00
_cell.angle_gamma   90.00
#
_symmetry.space_group_name_H-M   'P 1'
#
loop_
_entity.id
_entity.type
_entity.pdbx_description
1 polymer ?
#
loop_
_entity_poly.entity_id
_entity_poly.type
_entity_poly.pdbx_seq_one_letter_code
_entity_poly.pdbx_strand_id
1 'polypeptide(L)'
;MNPPPAKPDALAIRLLAALPQTQCTRCGYPDCAAYAQAIAAGAAPINRCPPGGAEGVARLAALTGQPVLPLDPEHGTEGPRGVAWIDEDWCIGCTLCIAACPVDCIIGGNKRMHTVIEAECTGCELCVPACPVDCIHMEAVSGSLTGWAAWSAAEAEAARDRYEFRSLRRSQEKAGLPIEPDQSRPAPGAELPPAAATGPEPTEAERKRRLIDAALARARQQRAPR
;
A
#
# COMPACT_ATOMS: atom_id res chain seq x y z
N MET A 1 -13.47 25.23 -9.34
CA MET A 1 -13.70 24.88 -7.92
C MET A 1 -13.90 23.38 -7.83
N ASN A 2 -13.01 22.65 -7.16
CA ASN A 2 -13.34 21.28 -6.76
C ASN A 2 -14.30 21.36 -5.56
N PRO A 3 -15.46 20.68 -5.60
CA PRO A 3 -16.36 20.67 -4.46
C PRO A 3 -15.67 20.02 -3.24
N PRO A 4 -15.95 20.51 -2.02
CA PRO A 4 -15.47 19.86 -0.81
C PRO A 4 -16.02 18.42 -0.75
N PRO A 5 -15.28 17.45 -0.18
CA PRO A 5 -15.78 16.08 -0.07
C PRO A 5 -17.09 16.08 0.72
N ALA A 6 -18.12 15.45 0.16
CA ALA A 6 -19.39 15.25 0.85
C ALA A 6 -19.15 14.49 2.16
N LYS A 7 -19.88 14.83 3.23
CA LYS A 7 -19.78 14.09 4.50
C LYS A 7 -20.07 12.60 4.23
N PRO A 8 -19.23 11.67 4.71
CA PRO A 8 -19.46 10.26 4.49
C PRO A 8 -20.80 9.84 5.10
N ASP A 9 -21.56 9.07 4.33
CA ASP A 9 -22.85 8.52 4.75
C ASP A 9 -22.66 7.66 6.01
N ALA A 10 -23.60 7.73 6.96
CA ALA A 10 -23.59 6.92 8.17
C ALA A 10 -23.50 5.40 7.85
N LEU A 11 -24.11 4.97 6.74
CA LEU A 11 -23.97 3.59 6.27
C LEU A 11 -22.54 3.31 5.77
N ALA A 12 -21.94 4.22 5.00
CA ALA A 12 -20.56 4.08 4.51
C ALA A 12 -19.56 3.96 5.67
N ILE A 13 -19.74 4.71 6.76
CA ILE A 13 -18.89 4.60 7.97
C ILE A 13 -18.99 3.20 8.60
N ARG A 14 -20.20 2.66 8.74
CA ARG A 14 -20.43 1.32 9.29
C ARG A 14 -19.84 0.23 8.39
N LEU A 15 -19.99 0.39 7.07
CA LEU A 15 -19.41 -0.53 6.09
C LEU A 15 -17.89 -0.48 6.12
N LEU A 16 -17.30 0.71 6.20
CA LEU A 16 -15.86 0.87 6.36
C LEU A 16 -15.38 0.12 7.60
N ALA A 17 -16.03 0.30 8.76
CA ALA A 17 -15.66 -0.41 9.99
C ALA A 17 -15.81 -1.95 9.89
N ALA A 18 -16.60 -2.47 8.94
CA ALA A 18 -16.78 -3.89 8.72
C ALA A 18 -15.73 -4.52 7.78
N LEU A 19 -14.94 -3.70 7.07
CA LEU A 19 -13.91 -4.16 6.15
C LEU A 19 -12.56 -4.39 6.87
N PRO A 20 -11.71 -5.34 6.42
CA PRO A 20 -10.43 -5.66 7.08
C PRO A 20 -9.34 -4.57 7.03
N GLN A 21 -9.61 -3.43 6.39
CA GLN A 21 -8.68 -2.28 6.31
C GLN A 21 -7.32 -2.57 5.67
N THR A 22 -7.24 -3.54 4.75
CA THR A 22 -5.96 -3.86 4.09
C THR A 22 -5.47 -2.79 3.12
N GLN A 23 -6.38 -2.00 2.54
CA GLN A 23 -6.09 -1.01 1.50
C GLN A 23 -5.43 -1.60 0.24
N CYS A 24 -5.70 -2.88 -0.05
CA CYS A 24 -5.06 -3.64 -1.14
C CYS A 24 -5.58 -3.34 -2.56
N THR A 25 -6.64 -2.53 -2.69
CA THR A 25 -7.28 -2.15 -3.97
C THR A 25 -7.83 -3.29 -4.85
N ARG A 26 -7.82 -4.55 -4.37
CA ARG A 26 -8.28 -5.73 -5.14
C ARG A 26 -9.74 -5.64 -5.60
N CYS A 27 -10.58 -4.95 -4.84
CA CYS A 27 -11.98 -4.70 -5.17
C CYS A 27 -12.20 -3.69 -6.32
N GLY A 28 -11.13 -3.11 -6.86
CA GLY A 28 -11.17 -2.10 -7.93
C GLY A 28 -11.33 -0.65 -7.44
N TYR A 29 -11.34 -0.42 -6.14
CA TYR A 29 -11.40 0.91 -5.53
C TYR A 29 -10.04 1.33 -4.96
N PRO A 30 -9.75 2.65 -4.88
CA PRO A 30 -8.45 3.15 -4.43
C PRO A 30 -8.15 2.85 -2.95
N ASP A 31 -9.18 2.67 -2.12
CA ASP A 31 -9.04 2.29 -0.71
C ASP A 31 -10.35 1.69 -0.17
N CYS A 32 -10.32 1.25 1.09
CA CYS A 32 -11.49 0.64 1.74
C CYS A 32 -12.63 1.65 1.92
N ALA A 33 -12.33 2.94 2.12
CA ALA A 33 -13.33 3.99 2.28
C ALA A 33 -14.11 4.23 0.99
N ALA A 34 -13.43 4.29 -0.16
CA ALA A 34 -14.05 4.41 -1.46
C ALA A 34 -14.94 3.19 -1.78
N TYR A 35 -14.49 1.98 -1.44
CA TYR A 35 -15.32 0.78 -1.61
C TYR A 35 -16.57 0.81 -0.72
N ALA A 36 -16.41 1.16 0.56
CA ALA A 36 -17.53 1.27 1.50
C ALA A 36 -18.55 2.33 1.06
N GLN A 37 -18.08 3.48 0.57
CA GLN A 37 -18.94 4.54 0.00
C GLN A 37 -19.68 4.05 -1.24
N ALA A 38 -19.02 3.29 -2.12
CA ALA A 38 -19.65 2.74 -3.31
C ALA A 38 -20.72 1.69 -2.98
N ILE A 39 -20.50 0.84 -1.97
CA ILE A 39 -21.53 -0.07 -1.45
C ILE A 39 -22.71 0.72 -0.89
N ALA A 40 -22.47 1.73 -0.04
CA ALA A 40 -23.53 2.55 0.55
C ALA A 40 -24.39 3.24 -0.51
N ALA A 41 -23.76 3.70 -1.59
CA ALA A 41 -24.44 4.32 -2.73
C ALA A 41 -25.12 3.31 -3.69
N GLY A 42 -25.01 2.00 -3.44
CA GLY A 42 -25.52 0.95 -4.33
C GLY A 42 -24.75 0.82 -5.66
N ALA A 43 -23.58 1.44 -5.78
CA ALA A 43 -22.75 1.44 -6.98
C ALA A 43 -21.77 0.26 -7.04
N ALA A 44 -21.63 -0.51 -5.94
CA ALA A 44 -20.76 -1.69 -5.87
C ALA A 44 -21.45 -2.86 -5.14
N PRO A 45 -21.26 -4.11 -5.63
CA PRO A 45 -21.61 -5.31 -4.88
C PRO A 45 -20.81 -5.47 -3.58
N ILE A 46 -21.40 -6.14 -2.60
CA ILE A 46 -20.80 -6.42 -1.27
C ILE A 46 -19.77 -7.57 -1.27
N ASN A 47 -19.59 -8.27 -2.39
CA ASN A 47 -18.81 -9.51 -2.49
C ASN A 47 -17.46 -9.36 -3.20
N ARG A 48 -16.86 -8.16 -3.19
CA ARG A 48 -15.62 -7.85 -3.95
C ARG A 48 -14.36 -7.73 -3.09
N CYS A 49 -14.42 -8.10 -1.81
CA CYS A 49 -13.29 -7.98 -0.88
C CYS A 49 -12.70 -9.36 -0.51
N PRO A 50 -11.71 -9.87 -1.25
CA PRO A 50 -11.07 -11.16 -0.92
C PRO A 50 -10.48 -11.24 0.48
N PRO A 51 -9.81 -10.19 1.01
CA PRO A 51 -9.34 -10.21 2.40
C PRO A 51 -10.47 -10.31 3.43
N GLY A 52 -11.70 -9.90 3.07
CA GLY A 52 -12.88 -10.08 3.92
C GLY A 52 -13.44 -11.49 3.82
N GLY A 53 -13.27 -12.16 2.68
CA GLY A 53 -13.77 -13.52 2.45
C GLY A 53 -15.28 -13.65 2.62
N ALA A 54 -15.75 -14.88 2.74
CA ALA A 54 -17.18 -15.18 2.92
C ALA A 54 -17.77 -14.50 4.16
N GLU A 55 -17.04 -14.49 5.28
CA GLU A 55 -17.49 -13.82 6.51
C GLU A 55 -17.63 -12.30 6.31
N GLY A 56 -16.68 -11.67 5.61
CA GLY A 56 -16.74 -10.26 5.25
C GLY A 56 -17.99 -9.95 4.44
N VAL A 57 -18.34 -10.78 3.45
CA VAL A 57 -19.59 -10.60 2.69
C VAL A 57 -20.81 -10.71 3.59
N ALA A 58 -20.85 -11.69 4.50
CA ALA A 58 -21.95 -11.84 5.45
C ALA A 58 -22.10 -10.62 6.38
N ARG A 59 -20.99 -10.05 6.85
CA ARG A 59 -20.97 -8.83 7.66
C ARG A 59 -21.54 -7.63 6.90
N LEU A 60 -21.15 -7.46 5.64
CA LEU A 60 -21.65 -6.38 4.77
C LEU A 60 -23.13 -6.58 4.41
N ALA A 61 -23.56 -7.81 4.16
CA ALA A 61 -24.96 -8.17 3.93
C ALA A 61 -25.84 -7.78 5.12
N ALA A 62 -25.41 -8.08 6.35
CA ALA A 62 -26.13 -7.71 7.57
C ALA A 62 -26.30 -6.18 7.74
N LEU A 63 -25.34 -5.39 7.26
CA LEU A 63 -25.39 -3.92 7.33
C LEU A 63 -26.26 -3.30 6.23
N THR A 64 -26.29 -3.91 5.05
CA THR A 64 -26.97 -3.38 3.85
C THR A 64 -28.37 -3.95 3.63
N GLY A 65 -28.69 -5.09 4.26
CA GLY A 65 -29.91 -5.86 3.97
C GLY A 65 -29.89 -6.62 2.64
N GLN A 66 -28.75 -6.65 1.93
CA GLN A 66 -28.59 -7.40 0.69
C GLN A 66 -28.43 -8.91 0.97
N PRO A 67 -28.79 -9.79 0.02
CA PRO A 67 -28.52 -11.22 0.15
C PRO A 67 -27.01 -11.49 0.19
N VAL A 68 -26.60 -12.51 0.95
CA VAL A 68 -25.21 -12.99 0.96
C VAL A 68 -24.90 -13.61 -0.41
N LEU A 69 -23.85 -13.11 -1.06
CA LEU A 69 -23.34 -13.62 -2.33
C LEU A 69 -22.00 -14.34 -2.13
N PRO A 70 -21.64 -15.32 -2.96
CA PRO A 70 -20.28 -15.84 -3.01
C PRO A 70 -19.28 -14.73 -3.34
N LEU A 71 -18.05 -14.83 -2.83
CA LEU A 71 -16.97 -13.91 -3.20
C LEU A 71 -16.78 -13.90 -4.72
N ASP A 72 -16.66 -12.69 -5.29
CA ASP A 72 -16.43 -12.48 -6.71
C ASP A 72 -15.00 -12.91 -7.09
N PRO A 73 -14.83 -13.98 -7.89
CA PRO A 73 -13.51 -14.50 -8.23
C PRO A 73 -12.70 -13.56 -9.13
N GLU A 74 -13.33 -12.58 -9.80
CA GLU A 74 -12.61 -11.58 -10.61
C GLU A 74 -11.73 -10.65 -9.76
N HIS A 75 -12.04 -10.53 -8.47
CA HIS A 75 -11.29 -9.68 -7.54
C HIS A 75 -10.27 -10.45 -6.69
N GLY A 76 -10.17 -11.76 -6.88
CA GLY A 76 -9.21 -12.63 -6.20
C GLY A 76 -9.87 -13.67 -5.30
N THR A 77 -9.04 -14.44 -4.61
CA THR A 77 -9.48 -15.55 -3.76
C THR A 77 -9.35 -15.22 -2.28
N GLU A 78 -10.23 -15.82 -1.48
CA GLU A 78 -10.08 -15.85 -0.03
C GLU A 78 -8.88 -16.72 0.35
N GLY A 79 -8.10 -16.27 1.33
CA GLY A 79 -6.92 -16.97 1.81
C GLY A 79 -6.48 -16.47 3.18
N PRO A 80 -5.42 -17.06 3.75
CA PRO A 80 -4.88 -16.62 5.01
C PRO A 80 -4.29 -15.21 4.90
N ARG A 81 -4.25 -14.50 6.02
CA ARG A 81 -3.57 -13.21 6.11
C ARG A 81 -2.07 -13.42 5.96
N GLY A 82 -1.50 -12.74 4.97
CA GLY A 82 -0.06 -12.67 4.77
C GLY A 82 0.56 -11.43 5.42
N VAL A 83 1.83 -11.52 5.81
CA VAL A 83 2.68 -10.39 6.18
C VAL A 83 3.86 -10.34 5.22
N ALA A 84 4.28 -9.13 4.85
CA ALA A 84 5.43 -8.96 3.98
C ALA A 84 6.73 -9.21 4.75
N TRP A 85 7.64 -9.98 4.16
CA TRP A 85 8.99 -10.21 4.63
C TRP A 85 9.99 -9.74 3.57
N ILE A 86 11.03 -9.02 3.98
CA ILE A 86 12.04 -8.45 3.06
C ILE A 86 13.34 -9.25 3.22
N ASP A 87 13.81 -9.80 2.11
CA ASP A 87 15.08 -10.51 2.03
C ASP A 87 16.24 -9.52 2.04
N GLU A 88 17.00 -9.58 3.14
CA GLU A 88 18.05 -8.63 3.48
C GLU A 88 19.29 -8.78 2.61
N ASP A 89 19.50 -9.94 1.99
CA ASP A 89 20.66 -10.12 1.11
C ASP A 89 20.47 -9.40 -0.23
N TRP A 90 19.22 -9.06 -0.58
CA TRP A 90 18.86 -8.53 -1.90
C TRP A 90 18.36 -7.10 -1.89
N CYS A 91 17.86 -6.60 -0.76
CA CYS A 91 17.30 -5.27 -0.69
C CYS A 91 18.38 -4.18 -0.88
N ILE A 92 18.19 -3.37 -1.92
CA ILE A 92 19.13 -2.31 -2.32
C ILE A 92 18.85 -0.94 -1.67
N GLY A 93 17.89 -0.84 -0.74
CA GLY A 93 17.57 0.42 -0.08
C GLY A 93 16.97 1.50 -0.99
N CYS A 94 16.18 1.12 -2.01
CA CYS A 94 15.62 2.05 -3.00
C CYS A 94 14.40 2.89 -2.54
N THR A 95 13.85 2.64 -1.36
CA THR A 95 12.66 3.28 -0.76
C THR A 95 11.31 3.13 -1.48
N LEU A 96 11.23 2.43 -2.62
CA LEU A 96 9.98 2.25 -3.37
C LEU A 96 8.90 1.49 -2.58
N CYS A 97 9.31 0.46 -1.82
CA CYS A 97 8.40 -0.29 -0.94
C CYS A 97 7.85 0.58 0.21
N ILE A 98 8.68 1.46 0.78
CA ILE A 98 8.24 2.45 1.77
C ILE A 98 7.17 3.35 1.17
N ALA A 99 7.38 3.87 -0.05
CA ALA A 99 6.40 4.71 -0.75
C ALA A 99 5.08 3.98 -1.10
N ALA A 100 5.16 2.68 -1.40
CA ALA A 100 4.00 1.85 -1.73
C ALA A 100 3.17 1.42 -0.51
N CYS A 101 3.79 1.25 0.66
CA CYS A 101 3.09 0.80 1.86
C CYS A 101 1.93 1.74 2.23
N PRO A 102 0.70 1.29 2.45
CA PRO A 102 -0.40 2.19 2.82
C PRO A 102 -0.39 2.58 4.30
N VAL A 103 0.30 1.83 5.16
CA VAL A 103 0.23 1.95 6.63
C VAL A 103 1.59 2.24 7.30
N ASP A 104 2.61 2.61 6.52
CA ASP A 104 3.97 2.93 7.03
C ASP A 104 4.70 1.80 7.79
N CYS A 105 4.29 0.54 7.69
CA CYS A 105 4.93 -0.56 8.42
C CYS A 105 6.34 -0.94 7.92
N ILE A 106 6.87 -0.33 6.86
CA ILE A 106 8.21 -0.62 6.33
C ILE A 106 9.19 0.46 6.79
N ILE A 107 10.21 0.06 7.53
CA ILE A 107 11.25 0.94 8.08
C ILE A 107 12.55 0.74 7.30
N GLY A 108 13.27 1.83 7.08
CA GLY A 108 14.67 1.84 6.63
C GLY A 108 15.01 3.20 6.05
N GLY A 109 15.93 3.25 5.09
CA GLY A 109 16.33 4.51 4.48
C GLY A 109 17.05 4.32 3.15
N ASN A 110 17.30 5.44 2.47
CA ASN A 110 18.03 5.41 1.21
C ASN A 110 19.39 4.73 1.37
N LYS A 111 19.66 3.72 0.53
CA LYS A 111 20.87 2.88 0.59
C LYS A 111 21.06 2.13 1.92
N ARG A 112 19.98 1.90 2.66
CA ARG A 112 19.95 1.09 3.89
C ARG A 112 18.94 -0.04 3.72
N MET A 113 19.16 -1.12 4.45
CA MET A 113 18.23 -2.24 4.51
C MET A 113 16.85 -1.76 4.96
N HIS A 114 15.80 -2.34 4.36
CA HIS A 114 14.44 -2.14 4.83
C HIS A 114 13.95 -3.40 5.55
N THR A 115 13.12 -3.21 6.55
CA THR A 115 12.47 -4.29 7.30
C THR A 115 11.00 -3.94 7.52
N VAL A 116 10.18 -4.96 7.81
CA VAL A 116 8.75 -4.81 8.02
C VAL A 116 8.45 -4.96 9.51
N ILE A 117 7.69 -4.02 10.07
CA ILE A 117 7.05 -4.21 11.38
C ILE A 117 5.86 -5.14 11.14
N GLU A 118 6.07 -6.44 11.38
CA GLU A 118 5.08 -7.48 11.09
C GLU A 118 3.72 -7.20 11.72
N ALA A 119 3.71 -6.74 12.97
CA ALA A 119 2.49 -6.40 13.72
C ALA A 119 1.66 -5.27 13.09
N GLU A 120 2.27 -4.44 12.25
CA GLU A 120 1.60 -3.32 11.59
C GLU A 120 1.22 -3.61 10.14
N CYS A 121 1.81 -4.64 9.54
CA CYS A 121 1.60 -5.02 8.15
C CYS A 121 0.18 -5.53 7.92
N THR A 122 -0.48 -5.02 6.88
CA THR A 122 -1.84 -5.43 6.55
C THR A 122 -1.95 -6.55 5.52
N GLY A 123 -0.81 -7.03 5.00
CA GLY A 123 -0.81 -8.01 3.92
C GLY A 123 -1.36 -7.48 2.58
N CYS A 124 -1.29 -6.17 2.35
CA CYS A 124 -1.86 -5.54 1.15
C CYS A 124 -1.14 -5.87 -0.16
N GLU A 125 0.07 -6.43 -0.07
CA GLU A 125 0.95 -6.81 -1.21
C GLU A 125 1.39 -5.68 -2.15
N LEU A 126 0.97 -4.42 -1.92
CA LEU A 126 1.34 -3.29 -2.78
C LEU A 126 2.86 -3.07 -2.90
N CYS A 127 3.63 -3.52 -1.91
CA CYS A 127 5.09 -3.41 -1.91
C CYS A 127 5.78 -4.44 -2.81
N VAL A 128 5.18 -5.60 -3.06
CA VAL A 128 5.75 -6.69 -3.86
C VAL A 128 6.08 -6.21 -5.28
N PRO A 129 5.11 -5.71 -6.08
CA PRO A 129 5.42 -5.22 -7.43
C PRO A 129 6.23 -3.92 -7.44
N ALA A 130 6.29 -3.20 -6.32
CA ALA A 130 7.11 -1.98 -6.19
C ALA A 130 8.60 -2.31 -6.02
N CYS A 131 8.95 -3.52 -5.59
CA CYS A 131 10.33 -3.92 -5.36
C CYS A 131 11.05 -4.23 -6.68
N PRO A 132 12.06 -3.44 -7.09
CA PRO A 132 12.67 -3.61 -8.39
C PRO A 132 13.62 -4.81 -8.46
N VAL A 133 14.02 -5.36 -7.31
CA VAL A 133 14.88 -6.55 -7.16
C VAL A 133 14.12 -7.76 -6.63
N ASP A 134 12.79 -7.64 -6.51
CA ASP A 134 11.86 -8.69 -6.12
C ASP A 134 12.07 -9.28 -4.70
N CYS A 135 12.82 -8.60 -3.83
CA CYS A 135 13.21 -9.10 -2.50
C CYS A 135 12.08 -9.19 -1.45
N ILE A 136 10.81 -9.13 -1.82
CA ILE A 136 9.70 -9.11 -0.87
C ILE A 136 8.82 -10.35 -1.05
N HIS A 137 8.62 -11.08 0.03
CA HIS A 137 7.80 -12.29 0.08
C HIS A 137 6.61 -12.11 1.02
N MET A 138 5.57 -12.91 0.82
CA MET A 138 4.41 -12.92 1.71
C MET A 138 4.42 -14.21 2.53
N GLU A 139 4.38 -14.08 3.84
CA GLU A 139 4.31 -15.21 4.77
C GLU A 139 2.94 -15.27 5.42
N ALA A 140 2.30 -16.43 5.40
CA ALA A 140 1.00 -16.62 6.02
C ALA A 140 1.13 -16.63 7.55
N VAL A 141 0.44 -15.72 8.24
CA VAL A 141 0.52 -15.56 9.71
C VAL A 141 -0.76 -15.98 10.44
N SER A 142 -1.86 -16.19 9.72
CA SER A 142 -3.15 -16.57 10.33
C SER A 142 -3.43 -18.08 10.33
N GLY A 143 -2.44 -18.91 9.96
CA GLY A 143 -2.61 -20.36 9.88
C GLY A 143 -3.76 -20.75 8.94
N SER A 144 -4.75 -21.47 9.46
CA SER A 144 -5.94 -21.88 8.71
C SER A 144 -7.07 -20.83 8.69
N LEU A 145 -6.95 -19.71 9.41
CA LEU A 145 -7.96 -18.66 9.42
C LEU A 145 -7.84 -17.82 8.15
N THR A 146 -8.98 -17.51 7.52
CA THR A 146 -9.08 -16.76 6.27
C THR A 146 -10.13 -15.66 6.37
N GLY A 147 -10.17 -14.77 5.38
CA GLY A 147 -11.18 -13.72 5.33
C GLY A 147 -11.18 -12.85 6.59
N TRP A 148 -12.35 -12.44 7.06
CA TRP A 148 -12.49 -11.68 8.30
C TRP A 148 -12.03 -12.46 9.54
N ALA A 149 -12.16 -13.79 9.58
CA ALA A 149 -11.72 -14.61 10.71
C ALA A 149 -10.19 -14.55 10.94
N ALA A 150 -9.42 -14.15 9.93
CA ALA A 150 -7.98 -13.90 10.06
C ALA A 150 -7.65 -12.55 10.73
N TRP A 151 -8.66 -11.76 11.11
CA TRP A 151 -8.53 -10.42 11.70
C TRP A 151 -9.37 -10.27 12.97
N SER A 152 -8.85 -9.53 13.92
CA SER A 152 -9.66 -8.92 14.98
C SER A 152 -10.13 -7.52 14.59
N ALA A 153 -11.23 -7.06 15.22
CA ALA A 153 -11.71 -5.69 15.05
C ALA A 153 -10.64 -4.65 15.44
N ALA A 154 -9.87 -4.92 16.50
CA ALA A 154 -8.80 -4.04 16.96
C ALA A 154 -7.64 -3.94 15.96
N GLU A 155 -7.24 -5.04 15.31
CA GLU A 155 -6.22 -5.01 14.27
C GLU A 155 -6.67 -4.23 13.03
N ALA A 156 -7.93 -4.44 12.60
CA ALA A 156 -8.50 -3.70 11.48
C ALA A 156 -8.59 -2.19 11.80
N GLU A 157 -9.03 -1.82 13.00
CA GLU A 157 -9.07 -0.42 13.44
C GLU A 157 -7.67 0.21 13.49
N ALA A 158 -6.68 -0.47 14.10
CA ALA A 158 -5.31 0.02 14.13
C ALA A 158 -4.72 0.18 12.72
N ALA A 159 -5.06 -0.71 11.78
CA ALA A 159 -4.65 -0.59 10.38
C ALA A 159 -5.29 0.63 9.69
N ARG A 160 -6.57 0.91 9.95
CA ARG A 160 -7.25 2.11 9.46
C ARG A 160 -6.59 3.37 9.99
N ASP A 161 -6.32 3.44 11.29
CA ASP A 161 -5.74 4.63 11.91
C ASP A 161 -4.35 4.96 11.33
N ARG A 162 -3.51 3.93 11.10
CA ARG A 162 -2.22 4.09 10.41
C ARG A 162 -2.39 4.57 8.98
N TYR A 163 -3.34 4.00 8.24
CA TYR A 163 -3.64 4.44 6.87
C TYR A 163 -4.08 5.91 6.82
N GLU A 164 -4.98 6.31 7.71
CA GLU A 164 -5.49 7.68 7.80
C GLU A 164 -4.36 8.65 8.16
N PHE A 165 -3.54 8.33 9.15
CA PHE A 165 -2.37 9.13 9.50
C PHE A 165 -1.42 9.32 8.31
N ARG A 166 -1.12 8.23 7.58
CA ARG A 166 -0.28 8.30 6.38
C ARG A 166 -0.91 9.13 5.27
N SER A 167 -2.22 8.98 5.06
CA SER A 167 -2.97 9.72 4.04
C SER A 167 -2.95 11.22 4.32
N LEU A 168 -3.16 11.61 5.59
CA LEU A 168 -3.04 12.99 6.05
C LEU A 168 -1.63 13.54 5.80
N ARG A 169 -0.58 12.82 6.21
CA ARG A 169 0.81 13.24 5.98
C ARG A 169 1.10 13.46 4.49
N ARG A 170 0.72 12.50 3.63
CA ARG A 170 0.88 12.63 2.17
C ARG A 170 0.09 13.80 1.57
N SER A 171 -1.10 14.07 2.10
CA SER A 171 -1.92 15.20 1.64
C SER A 171 -1.28 16.55 1.98
N GLN A 172 -0.67 16.66 3.17
CA GLN A 172 0.03 17.87 3.62
C GLN A 172 1.31 18.12 2.82
N GLU A 173 2.11 17.07 2.62
CA GLU A 173 3.30 17.10 1.76
C GLU A 173 2.95 17.56 0.34
N LYS A 174 1.88 16.99 -0.24
CA LYS A 174 1.40 17.36 -1.59
C LYS A 174 0.87 18.79 -1.66
N ALA A 175 0.24 19.27 -0.58
CA ALA A 175 -0.25 20.64 -0.48
C ALA A 175 0.88 21.65 -0.19
N GLY A 176 2.12 21.19 0.02
CA GLY A 176 3.27 22.04 0.28
C GLY A 176 3.20 22.76 1.64
N LEU A 177 2.40 22.25 2.59
CA LEU A 177 2.40 22.80 3.94
C LEU A 177 3.76 22.50 4.58
N PRO A 178 4.48 23.51 5.10
CA PRO A 178 5.77 23.28 5.72
C PRO A 178 5.59 22.34 6.92
N ILE A 179 6.36 21.25 6.95
CA ILE A 179 6.76 20.66 8.22
C ILE A 179 7.78 21.66 8.75
N GLU A 180 7.42 22.45 9.77
CA GLU A 180 8.36 23.32 10.46
C GLU A 180 9.62 22.50 10.78
N PRO A 181 10.76 22.78 10.13
CA PRO A 181 11.95 21.98 10.34
C PRO A 181 12.38 22.16 11.79
N ASP A 182 12.65 21.05 12.47
CA ASP A 182 13.36 21.06 13.75
C ASP A 182 14.70 21.79 13.54
N GLN A 183 14.79 22.99 14.10
CA GLN A 183 15.91 23.93 13.93
C GLN A 183 17.23 23.40 14.54
N SER A 184 17.21 22.20 15.11
CA SER A 184 18.39 21.53 15.66
C SER A 184 19.24 20.74 14.65
N ARG A 185 18.79 20.59 13.39
CA ARG A 185 19.57 19.88 12.33
C ARG A 185 20.42 20.83 11.47
N PRO A 186 21.75 20.62 11.36
CA PRO A 186 22.57 21.37 10.42
C PRO A 186 22.31 20.96 8.96
N ALA A 187 22.33 21.93 8.06
CA ALA A 187 22.03 21.78 6.64
C ALA A 187 23.18 21.08 5.86
N PRO A 188 22.90 20.19 4.89
CA PRO A 188 23.91 19.71 3.96
C PRO A 188 24.23 20.77 2.90
N GLY A 189 25.53 20.95 2.65
CA GLY A 189 26.10 21.95 1.74
C GLY A 189 25.77 21.74 0.27
N ALA A 190 25.82 22.85 -0.46
CA ALA A 190 25.55 22.98 -1.88
C ALA A 190 26.65 22.34 -2.75
N GLU A 191 26.24 21.79 -3.90
CA GLU A 191 27.17 21.44 -4.98
C GLU A 191 26.83 22.19 -6.28
N LEU A 192 27.89 22.59 -6.98
CA LEU A 192 27.96 23.49 -8.13
C LEU A 192 27.44 22.85 -9.44
N PRO A 193 27.06 23.67 -10.45
CA PRO A 193 26.52 23.19 -11.72
C PRO A 193 27.63 22.79 -12.72
N PRO A 194 27.44 21.74 -13.54
CA PRO A 194 28.27 21.50 -14.71
C PRO A 194 27.69 22.06 -16.03
N ALA A 195 28.63 22.30 -16.95
CA ALA A 195 28.50 23.05 -18.19
C ALA A 195 27.81 22.32 -19.35
N ALA A 196 27.43 23.10 -20.36
CA ALA A 196 26.69 22.74 -21.56
C ALA A 196 27.40 21.76 -22.50
N ALA A 197 26.61 20.92 -23.19
CA ALA A 197 27.03 20.13 -24.35
C ALA A 197 25.96 20.19 -25.46
N THR A 198 26.42 20.21 -26.71
CA THR A 198 25.66 20.38 -27.95
C THR A 198 25.42 19.03 -28.67
N GLY A 199 24.23 18.89 -29.27
CA GLY A 199 23.74 17.72 -30.02
C GLY A 199 22.43 17.17 -29.42
N PRO A 200 21.52 16.51 -30.18
CA PRO A 200 20.33 15.89 -29.60
C PRO A 200 20.74 14.57 -28.90
N GLU A 201 21.43 14.75 -27.79
CA GLU A 201 21.84 13.71 -26.86
C GLU A 201 20.62 13.25 -26.04
N PRO A 202 20.49 11.95 -25.72
CA PRO A 202 19.49 11.50 -24.76
C PRO A 202 19.65 12.31 -23.47
N THR A 203 18.51 12.79 -22.96
CA THR A 203 18.46 13.63 -21.76
C THR A 203 19.22 12.95 -20.62
N GLU A 204 19.80 13.74 -19.72
CA GLU A 204 20.49 13.21 -18.54
C GLU A 204 19.59 12.23 -17.74
N ALA A 205 18.28 12.49 -17.72
CA ALA A 205 17.26 11.61 -17.15
C ALA A 205 17.19 10.25 -17.85
N GLU A 206 17.24 10.19 -19.18
CA GLU A 206 17.23 8.94 -19.96
C GLU A 206 18.52 8.14 -19.76
N ARG A 207 19.68 8.80 -19.67
CA ARG A 207 20.95 8.13 -19.34
C ARG A 207 20.91 7.51 -17.95
N LYS A 208 20.47 8.27 -16.94
CA LYS A 208 20.31 7.77 -15.57
C LYS A 208 19.34 6.59 -15.51
N ARG A 209 18.20 6.69 -16.18
CA ARG A 209 17.19 5.61 -16.23
C ARG A 209 17.75 4.34 -16.86
N ARG A 210 18.45 4.43 -18.00
CA ARG A 210 19.09 3.26 -18.64
C ARG A 210 20.13 2.59 -17.74
N LEU A 211 20.93 3.36 -17.01
CA LEU A 211 21.92 2.80 -16.08
C LEU A 211 21.26 2.09 -14.90
N ILE A 212 20.19 2.68 -14.35
CA ILE A 212 19.39 2.08 -13.28
C ILE A 212 18.73 0.80 -13.79
N ASP A 213 18.06 0.83 -14.94
CA ASP A 213 17.40 -0.33 -15.54
C ASP A 213 18.40 -1.47 -15.79
N ALA A 214 19.62 -1.15 -16.26
CA ALA A 214 20.68 -2.13 -16.45
C ALA A 214 21.25 -2.68 -15.13
N ALA A 215 21.27 -1.89 -14.05
CA ALA A 215 21.67 -2.35 -12.73
C ALA A 215 20.60 -3.27 -12.11
N LEU A 216 19.33 -2.88 -12.26
CA LEU A 216 18.18 -3.68 -11.81
C LEU A 216 18.07 -5.00 -12.56
N ALA A 217 18.27 -5.00 -13.88
CA ALA A 217 18.28 -6.22 -14.69
C ALA A 217 19.38 -7.19 -14.24
N ARG A 218 20.58 -6.68 -13.93
CA ARG A 218 21.69 -7.49 -13.41
C ARG A 218 21.40 -8.08 -12.03
N ALA A 219 20.81 -7.29 -11.12
CA ALA A 219 20.39 -7.78 -9.82
C ALA A 219 19.34 -8.90 -9.94
N ARG A 220 18.36 -8.76 -10.84
CA ARG A 220 17.36 -9.80 -11.12
C ARG A 220 17.99 -11.08 -11.70
N GLN A 221 18.96 -10.96 -12.60
CA GLN A 221 19.66 -12.11 -13.19
C GLN A 221 20.48 -12.89 -12.16
N GLN A 222 21.10 -12.20 -11.20
CA GLN A 222 21.85 -12.85 -10.12
C GLN A 222 20.94 -13.64 -9.16
N ARG A 223 19.65 -13.31 -9.12
CA ARG A 223 18.63 -13.94 -8.26
C ARG A 223 17.83 -15.05 -8.96
N ALA A 224 17.98 -15.22 -10.27
CA ALA A 224 17.35 -16.34 -10.97
C ALA A 224 17.86 -17.66 -10.37
N PRO A 225 16.98 -18.63 -10.09
CA PRO A 225 17.39 -19.89 -9.49
C PRO A 225 18.42 -20.57 -10.39
N ARG A 226 19.55 -20.96 -9.79
CA ARG A 226 20.50 -21.88 -10.40
C ARG A 226 19.90 -23.26 -10.58
#